data_AF-R7UQT0-F1
#
_entry.id   AF-R7UQT0-F1
#
_cell.length_a   1.000
_cell.length_b   1.000
_cell.length_c   1.000
_cell.angle_alpha   90.00
_cell.angle_beta   90.00
_cell.angle_gamma   90.00
#
_symmetry.space_group_name_H-M   'P 1'
#
loop_
_entity.id
_entity.type
_entity.pdbx_description
1 polymer ?
#
loop_
_entity_poly.entity_id
_entity_poly.type
_entity_poly.pdbx_seq_one_letter_code
_entity_poly.pdbx_strand_id
1 'polypeptide(L)'
;MTHCVLHDMMERRKGVIVNVSSFTAYVPMPFMSIYPATKAFVDFFSRCMSKECETHGILFQSLLPHYVQTKMLLEDREPNLMRPSPDTFCKSAIGTLGRSERTFGYFPHFVLATVNTSRSTLDGTILFCPGC
;
A
#
# COMPACT_ATOMS: atom_id res chain seq x y z
N MET A 1 8.69 -1.69 14.53
CA MET A 1 9.59 -0.84 13.72
C MET A 1 9.22 0.63 13.82
N THR A 2 7.97 1.03 13.52
CA THR A 2 7.53 2.44 13.59
C THR A 2 7.88 3.13 14.91
N HIS A 3 7.60 2.49 16.06
CA HIS A 3 7.88 3.05 17.38
C HIS A 3 9.35 3.49 17.58
N CYS A 4 10.32 2.76 17.01
CA CYS A 4 11.74 3.03 17.21
C CYS A 4 12.22 4.32 16.54
N VAL A 5 11.55 4.75 15.46
CA VAL A 5 11.94 5.96 14.69
C VAL A 5 10.97 7.12 14.90
N LEU A 6 9.75 6.82 15.35
CA LEU A 6 8.68 7.79 15.45
C LEU A 6 8.98 8.89 16.46
N HIS A 7 9.53 8.52 17.63
CA HIS A 7 9.87 9.48 18.67
C HIS A 7 10.81 10.59 18.15
N ASP A 8 11.95 10.20 17.57
CA ASP A 8 12.93 11.14 17.02
C ASP A 8 12.39 11.95 15.83
N MET A 9 11.47 11.38 15.05
CA MET A 9 10.80 12.11 13.96
C MET A 9 9.86 13.18 14.53
N MET A 10 9.08 12.86 15.57
CA MET A 10 8.16 13.79 16.24
C MET A 10 8.92 14.95 16.88
N GLU A 11 10.04 14.70 17.55
CA GLU A 11 10.89 15.77 18.11
C GLU A 11 11.38 16.75 17.03
N ARG A 12 11.77 16.21 15.87
CA ARG A 12 12.21 17.02 14.71
C ARG A 12 11.07 17.65 13.92
N ARG A 13 9.82 17.30 14.24
CA ARG A 13 8.58 17.61 13.49
C ARG A 13 8.72 17.40 11.98
N LYS A 14 9.45 16.35 11.60
CA LYS A 14 9.76 16.05 10.21
C LYS A 14 10.09 14.57 10.04
N GLY A 15 9.34 13.89 9.20
CA GLY A 15 9.59 12.51 8.86
C GLY A 15 8.59 11.98 7.84
N VAL A 16 8.98 10.91 7.15
CA VAL A 16 8.10 10.16 6.26
C VAL A 16 8.24 8.68 6.58
N ILE A 17 7.12 8.03 6.88
CA ILE A 17 7.04 6.59 7.14
C ILE A 17 6.15 5.97 6.08
N VAL A 18 6.75 5.10 5.26
CA VAL A 18 6.04 4.37 4.20
C VAL A 18 5.96 2.91 4.62
N ASN A 19 4.75 2.43 4.86
CA ASN A 19 4.50 1.03 5.17
C ASN A 19 4.03 0.30 3.92
N VAL A 20 4.70 -0.79 3.58
CA VAL A 20 4.37 -1.60 2.40
C VAL A 20 3.32 -2.66 2.78
N SER A 21 2.06 -2.33 2.49
CA SER A 21 0.95 -3.26 2.50
C SER A 21 0.89 -4.03 1.15
N SER A 22 -0.30 -4.30 0.62
CA SER A 22 -0.54 -5.11 -0.57
C SER A 22 -1.96 -4.89 -1.07
N PHE A 23 -2.21 -5.01 -2.37
CA PHE A 23 -3.57 -5.08 -2.91
C PHE A 23 -4.43 -6.17 -2.23
N THR A 24 -3.81 -7.26 -1.77
CA THR A 24 -4.48 -8.35 -1.04
C THR A 24 -5.08 -7.93 0.30
N ALA A 25 -4.80 -6.72 0.80
CA ALA A 25 -5.53 -6.14 1.93
C ALA A 25 -7.03 -5.97 1.65
N TYR A 26 -7.43 -5.92 0.37
CA TYR A 26 -8.81 -5.71 -0.07
C TYR A 26 -9.49 -7.00 -0.51
N VAL A 27 -8.71 -7.94 -1.04
CA VAL A 27 -9.25 -9.15 -1.66
C VAL A 27 -8.84 -10.38 -0.86
N PRO A 28 -9.82 -11.18 -0.37
CA PRO A 28 -9.50 -12.44 0.29
C PRO A 28 -8.80 -13.39 -0.69
N MET A 29 -7.65 -13.93 -0.27
CA MET A 29 -6.90 -14.92 -1.03
C MET A 29 -6.98 -16.27 -0.33
N PRO A 30 -7.79 -17.22 -0.83
CA PRO A 30 -7.85 -18.58 -0.29
C PRO A 30 -6.46 -19.21 -0.24
N PHE A 31 -6.22 -20.07 0.76
CA PHE A 31 -4.93 -20.73 1.01
C PHE A 31 -3.76 -19.82 1.41
N MET A 32 -3.97 -18.50 1.50
CA MET A 32 -2.97 -17.55 1.98
C MET A 32 -3.47 -16.66 3.12
N SER A 33 -4.49 -17.05 3.89
CA SER A 33 -5.26 -16.21 4.83
C SER A 33 -4.46 -15.27 5.74
N ILE A 34 -3.29 -15.70 6.24
CA ILE A 34 -2.41 -14.88 7.10
C ILE A 34 -1.86 -13.66 6.36
N TYR A 35 -1.48 -13.83 5.08
CA TYR A 35 -0.91 -12.75 4.28
C TYR A 35 -1.86 -11.57 4.04
N PRO A 36 -3.08 -11.72 3.47
CA PRO A 36 -4.02 -10.61 3.32
C PRO A 36 -4.43 -10.04 4.69
N ALA A 37 -4.59 -10.85 5.74
CA ALA A 37 -4.92 -10.35 7.08
C ALA A 37 -3.84 -9.43 7.65
N THR A 38 -2.56 -9.82 7.56
CA THR A 38 -1.44 -8.97 8.01
C THR A 38 -1.32 -7.70 7.17
N LYS A 39 -1.57 -7.78 5.86
CA LYS A 39 -1.53 -6.61 4.98
C LYS A 39 -2.71 -5.66 5.21
N ALA A 40 -3.90 -6.18 5.51
CA ALA A 40 -5.03 -5.37 5.96
C ALA A 40 -4.70 -4.64 7.28
N PHE A 41 -4.10 -5.34 8.26
CA PHE A 41 -3.62 -4.71 9.49
C PHE A 41 -2.64 -3.56 9.21
N VAL A 42 -1.62 -3.79 8.37
CA VAL A 42 -0.63 -2.75 8.03
C VAL A 42 -1.27 -1.54 7.36
N ASP A 43 -2.25 -1.75 6.47
CA ASP A 43 -2.97 -0.65 5.80
C ASP A 43 -3.79 0.19 6.79
N PHE A 44 -4.61 -0.46 7.63
CA PHE A 44 -5.39 0.23 8.65
C PHE A 44 -4.51 0.93 9.69
N PHE A 45 -3.48 0.25 10.19
CA PHE A 45 -2.52 0.83 11.12
C PHE A 45 -1.90 2.11 10.56
N SER A 46 -1.46 2.10 9.30
CA SER A 46 -0.82 3.26 8.67
C SER A 46 -1.77 4.46 8.55
N ARG A 47 -3.05 4.21 8.28
CA ARG A 47 -4.08 5.25 8.19
C ARG A 47 -4.40 5.86 9.55
N CYS A 48 -4.52 5.03 10.59
CA CYS A 48 -4.68 5.53 11.96
C CYS A 48 -3.49 6.41 12.37
N MET A 49 -2.26 5.91 12.15
CA MET A 49 -1.04 6.66 12.46
C MET A 49 -0.94 7.98 11.68
N SER A 50 -1.40 8.02 10.43
CA SER A 50 -1.46 9.26 9.64
C SER A 50 -2.27 10.34 10.35
N LYS A 51 -3.43 9.97 10.93
CA LYS A 51 -4.28 10.90 11.67
C LYS A 51 -3.72 11.25 13.04
N GLU A 52 -3.18 10.27 13.78
CA GLU A 52 -2.59 10.51 15.10
C GLU A 52 -1.34 11.42 15.03
N CYS A 53 -0.57 11.32 13.94
CA CYS A 53 0.70 12.04 13.77
C CYS A 53 0.60 13.27 12.85
N GLU A 54 -0.60 13.62 12.34
CA GLU A 54 -0.81 14.73 11.41
C GLU A 54 -0.29 16.06 11.98
N THR A 55 -0.56 16.33 13.25
CA THR A 55 -0.14 17.55 13.97
C THR A 55 1.36 17.58 14.29
N HIS A 56 2.05 16.45 14.17
CA HIS A 56 3.48 16.31 14.47
C HIS A 56 4.37 16.50 13.24
N GLY A 57 3.81 16.83 12.07
CA GLY A 57 4.57 17.03 10.83
C GLY A 57 5.15 15.74 10.25
N ILE A 58 4.56 14.59 10.59
CA ILE A 58 4.99 13.28 10.11
C ILE A 58 4.04 12.78 9.03
N LEU A 59 4.58 12.48 7.85
CA LEU A 59 3.80 11.86 6.78
C LEU A 59 3.79 10.34 6.96
N PHE A 60 2.61 9.76 7.11
CA PHE A 60 2.41 8.32 6.94
C PHE A 60 1.81 8.03 5.57
N GLN A 61 2.34 7.00 4.90
CA GLN A 61 1.76 6.51 3.66
C GLN A 61 1.67 4.98 3.67
N SER A 62 0.47 4.46 3.37
CA SER A 62 0.26 3.05 3.06
C SER A 62 0.47 2.82 1.57
N LEU A 63 1.43 1.97 1.23
CA LEU A 63 1.71 1.56 -0.15
C LEU A 63 1.13 0.16 -0.38
N LEU A 64 0.29 0.01 -1.41
CA LEU A 64 -0.42 -1.23 -1.72
C LEU A 64 -0.05 -1.72 -3.12
N PRO A 65 1.15 -2.26 -3.33
CA PRO A 65 1.54 -2.74 -4.64
C PRO A 65 0.62 -3.86 -5.11
N HIS A 66 0.43 -3.93 -6.43
CA HIS A 66 0.11 -5.18 -7.11
C HIS A 66 1.41 -5.94 -7.41
N TYR A 67 1.40 -6.86 -8.36
CA TYR A 67 2.58 -7.64 -8.72
C TYR A 67 3.75 -6.73 -9.19
N VAL A 68 4.90 -6.85 -8.53
CA VAL A 68 6.18 -6.23 -8.91
C VAL A 68 7.20 -7.35 -9.09
N GLN A 69 7.99 -7.30 -10.16
CA GLN A 69 8.95 -8.35 -10.51
C GLN A 69 10.10 -8.39 -9.50
N THR A 70 9.90 -9.09 -8.39
CA THR A 70 10.84 -9.26 -7.28
C THR A 70 11.04 -10.76 -7.03
N LYS A 71 12.07 -11.11 -6.27
CA LYS A 71 12.35 -12.50 -5.86
C LYS A 71 11.23 -13.15 -5.03
N MET A 72 10.25 -12.36 -4.54
CA MET A 72 9.06 -12.88 -3.88
C MET A 72 8.13 -13.60 -4.86
N LEU A 73 8.11 -13.17 -6.13
CA LEU A 73 7.46 -13.91 -7.19
C LEU A 73 8.41 -15.05 -7.53
N LEU A 74 8.03 -16.29 -7.23
CA LEU A 74 8.82 -17.51 -7.52
C LEU A 74 9.13 -17.71 -9.02
N GLU A 75 8.65 -16.80 -9.86
CA GLU A 75 8.74 -16.84 -11.29
C GLU A 75 9.56 -15.65 -11.80
N ASP A 76 10.66 -15.96 -12.48
CA ASP A 76 11.50 -14.96 -13.11
C ASP A 76 11.00 -14.73 -14.54
N ARG A 77 10.14 -13.72 -14.70
CA ARG A 77 9.65 -13.25 -16.01
C ARG A 77 10.20 -11.87 -16.29
N GLU A 78 10.35 -11.56 -17.57
CA GLU A 78 10.66 -10.21 -18.00
C GLU A 78 9.60 -9.21 -17.50
N PRO A 79 10.04 -8.05 -16.94
CA PRO A 79 9.14 -6.99 -16.52
C PRO A 79 8.24 -6.53 -17.66
N ASN A 80 7.01 -6.16 -17.32
CA ASN A 80 6.03 -5.64 -18.29
C ASN A 80 5.19 -4.53 -17.65
N LEU A 81 4.25 -3.98 -18.42
CA LEU A 81 3.41 -2.85 -17.99
C LEU A 81 2.60 -3.14 -16.72
N MET A 82 2.19 -4.39 -16.46
CA MET A 82 1.41 -4.73 -15.26
C MET A 82 2.28 -5.26 -14.12
N ARG A 83 3.49 -5.72 -14.45
CA ARG A 83 4.51 -6.21 -13.52
C ARG A 83 5.81 -5.43 -13.72
N PRO A 84 5.88 -4.19 -13.23
CA PRO A 84 7.07 -3.36 -13.40
C PRO A 84 8.27 -3.99 -12.69
N SER A 85 9.48 -3.59 -13.12
CA SER A 85 10.70 -3.88 -12.36
C SER A 85 10.68 -3.14 -11.02
N PRO A 86 11.44 -3.60 -10.01
CA PRO A 86 11.49 -2.94 -8.70
C PRO A 86 11.91 -1.48 -8.82
N ASP A 87 12.90 -1.17 -9.67
CA ASP A 87 13.35 0.21 -9.88
C ASP A 87 12.27 1.10 -10.49
N THR A 88 11.53 0.58 -11.48
CA THR A 88 10.43 1.31 -12.11
C THR A 88 9.31 1.57 -11.11
N PHE A 89 8.96 0.55 -10.32
CA PHE A 89 7.95 0.69 -9.28
C PHE A 89 8.36 1.70 -8.21
N CYS A 90 9.59 1.60 -7.68
CA CYS A 90 10.11 2.51 -6.66
C CYS A 90 10.14 3.97 -7.15
N LYS A 91 10.62 4.21 -8.38
CA LYS A 91 10.60 5.55 -8.99
C LYS A 91 9.20 6.14 -9.04
N SER A 92 8.22 5.34 -9.43
CA SER A 92 6.81 5.76 -9.47
C SER A 92 6.25 6.00 -8.05
N ALA A 93 6.51 5.09 -7.12
CA ALA A 93 5.98 5.15 -5.76
C ALA A 93 6.50 6.36 -4.98
N ILE A 94 7.78 6.70 -5.13
CA ILE A 94 8.38 7.91 -4.53
C ILE A 94 7.65 9.17 -4.99
N GLY A 95 7.23 9.23 -6.27
CA GLY A 95 6.46 10.36 -6.81
C GLY A 95 5.08 10.56 -6.17
N THR A 96 4.59 9.59 -5.40
CA THR A 96 3.30 9.67 -4.69
C THR A 96 3.43 10.14 -3.25
N LEU A 97 4.65 10.25 -2.70
CA LEU A 97 4.87 10.73 -1.34
C LEU A 97 4.33 12.15 -1.17
N GLY A 98 3.61 12.39 -0.08
CA GLY A 98 2.98 13.68 0.22
C GLY A 98 1.73 14.01 -0.60
N ARG A 99 1.34 13.17 -1.56
CA ARG A 99 0.17 13.40 -2.42
C ARG A 99 -1.07 12.60 -2.02
N SER A 100 -0.87 11.51 -1.30
CA SER A 100 -1.93 10.66 -0.76
C SER A 100 -1.43 9.90 0.47
N GLU A 101 -2.29 9.69 1.45
CA GLU A 101 -2.02 8.80 2.59
C GLU A 101 -2.03 7.32 2.18
N ARG A 102 -2.65 7.00 1.03
CA ARG A 102 -2.83 5.63 0.52
C ARG A 102 -2.69 5.57 -1.00
N THR A 103 -1.88 4.64 -1.50
CA THR A 103 -1.55 4.57 -2.93
C THR A 103 -1.16 3.17 -3.39
N PHE A 104 -1.38 2.85 -4.67
CA PHE A 104 -0.87 1.62 -5.30
C PHE A 104 0.57 1.78 -5.84
N GLY A 105 1.16 2.98 -5.75
CA GLY A 105 2.54 3.28 -6.13
C GLY A 105 2.82 3.39 -7.62
N TYR A 106 2.03 2.70 -8.45
CA TYR A 106 2.22 2.63 -9.90
C TYR A 106 0.88 2.77 -10.63
N PHE A 107 0.82 3.62 -11.65
CA PHE A 107 -0.45 3.98 -12.30
C PHE A 107 -1.20 2.77 -12.90
N PRO A 108 -0.56 1.84 -13.62
CA PRO A 108 -1.22 0.60 -14.04
C PRO A 108 -1.79 -0.24 -12.89
N HIS A 109 -1.12 -0.25 -11.73
CA HIS A 109 -1.63 -0.93 -10.53
C HIS A 109 -2.87 -0.25 -9.95
N PHE A 110 -2.92 1.09 -9.99
CA PHE A 110 -4.10 1.85 -9.60
C PHE A 110 -5.30 1.49 -10.49
N VAL A 111 -5.14 1.51 -11.82
CA VAL A 111 -6.20 1.14 -12.77
C VAL A 111 -6.68 -0.29 -12.53
N LEU A 112 -5.75 -1.23 -12.39
CA LEU A 112 -6.08 -2.64 -12.13
C LEU A 112 -6.83 -2.82 -10.80
N ALA A 113 -6.40 -2.12 -9.76
CA ALA A 113 -7.07 -2.17 -8.47
C ALA A 113 -8.50 -1.63 -8.55
N THR A 114 -8.72 -0.49 -9.22
CA THR A 114 -10.06 0.06 -9.43
C THR A 114 -10.97 -0.94 -10.14
N VAL A 115 -10.51 -1.55 -11.24
CA VAL A 115 -11.30 -2.54 -11.99
C VAL A 115 -11.63 -3.77 -11.14
N ASN A 116 -10.65 -4.33 -10.43
CA ASN A 116 -10.87 -5.51 -9.60
C ASN A 116 -11.83 -5.23 -8.45
N THR A 117 -11.67 -4.09 -7.78
CA THR A 117 -12.56 -3.71 -6.68
C THR A 117 -13.98 -3.44 -7.17
N SER A 118 -14.16 -2.76 -8.31
CA SER A 118 -15.51 -2.57 -8.90
C SER A 118 -16.22 -3.89 -9.18
N ARG A 119 -15.52 -4.92 -9.64
CA ARG A 119 -16.10 -6.26 -9.85
C ARG A 119 -16.46 -6.93 -8.53
N SER A 120 -15.56 -6.91 -7.54
CA SER A 120 -15.80 -7.54 -6.25
C SER A 120 -16.93 -6.89 -5.44
N THR A 121 -17.17 -5.59 -5.61
CA THR A 121 -18.33 -4.89 -5.03
C THR A 121 -19.64 -5.33 -5.70
N LEU A 122 -19.63 -5.55 -7.02
CA LEU A 122 -20.81 -6.05 -7.76
C LEU A 122 -21.15 -7.50 -7.39
N ASP A 123 -20.14 -8.31 -7.13
CA ASP A 123 -20.31 -9.71 -6.70
C ASP A 123 -20.56 -9.85 -5.19
N GLY A 124 -20.74 -8.75 -4.46
CA GLY A 124 -21.03 -8.72 -3.01
C GLY A 124 -19.91 -9.26 -2.11
N THR A 125 -18.71 -9.48 -2.65
CA THR A 125 -17.57 -10.06 -1.93
C THR A 125 -16.81 -9.01 -1.11
N ILE A 126 -16.94 -7.72 -1.46
CA ILE A 126 -16.32 -6.60 -0.75
C ILE A 126 -17.36 -5.51 -0.49
N LEU A 127 -17.57 -5.16 0.78
CA LEU A 127 -18.26 -3.92 1.17
C LEU A 127 -17.28 -2.75 1.05
N PHE A 128 -17.33 -2.05 -0.09
CA PHE A 128 -16.57 -0.81 -0.25
C PHE A 128 -17.27 0.29 0.55
N CYS A 129 -16.58 0.90 1.51
CA CYS A 129 -17.00 2.18 2.09
C CYS A 129 -16.28 3.29 1.31
N PRO A 130 -16.94 3.96 0.35
CA PRO A 130 -16.33 5.07 -0.36
C PRO A 130 -16.22 6.26 0.59
N GLY A 131 -15.05 6.47 1.20
CA GLY A 131 -14.78 7.64 2.04
C GLY A 131 -13.93 7.44 3.29
N CYS A 132 -13.40 6.24 3.55
CA CYS A 132 -12.44 6.02 4.65
C CYS A 132 -11.00 5.92 4.15
#